data_AF-A0A7A6SMR8-F1
#
_entry.id   AF-A0A7A6SMR8-F1
#
_cell.length_a   1.000
_cell.length_b   1.000
_cell.length_c   1.000
_cell.angle_alpha   90.00
_cell.angle_beta   90.00
_cell.angle_gamma   90.00
#
_symmetry.space_group_name_H-M   'P 1'
#
loop_
_entity.id
_entity.type
_entity.pdbx_description
1 polymer ?
#
loop_
_entity_poly.entity_id
_entity_poly.type
_entity_poly.pdbx_seq_one_letter_code
_entity_poly.pdbx_strand_id
1 'polypeptide(L)'
;PISNLHDMSSSHSKTLGYKRLTKSNPISCQILLYKSRSKGRKNQRSTRTHCHHPSPKIYSASAKEPWVLATNLPVEIRTPKQLVNIYSKRMQIEET
;
A
#
# COMPACT_ATOMS: atom_id res chain seq x y z
N PRO A 1 -16.15 9.50 0.60
CA PRO A 1 -15.52 9.59 -0.74
C PRO A 1 -14.07 9.08 -0.65
N ILE A 2 -13.49 8.59 -1.75
CA ILE A 2 -12.12 8.03 -1.77
C ILE A 2 -11.05 9.04 -1.32
N SER A 3 -11.36 10.34 -1.47
CA SER A 3 -10.52 11.47 -1.06
C SER A 3 -10.07 11.39 0.40
N ASN A 4 -10.92 10.87 1.29
CA ASN A 4 -10.64 10.84 2.72
C ASN A 4 -9.81 9.62 3.14
N LEU A 5 -9.52 8.68 2.23
CA LEU A 5 -8.73 7.49 2.56
C LEU A 5 -7.30 7.86 2.96
N HIS A 6 -6.74 8.90 2.36
CA HIS A 6 -5.41 9.38 2.71
C HIS A 6 -5.34 9.88 4.16
N ASP A 7 -6.32 10.66 4.60
CA ASP A 7 -6.38 11.22 5.94
C ASP A 7 -6.67 10.14 7.00
N MET A 8 -7.49 9.14 6.65
CA MET A 8 -7.82 8.02 7.53
C MET A 8 -6.67 7.00 7.69
N SER A 9 -5.75 6.99 6.73
CA SER A 9 -4.67 6.01 6.66
C SER A 9 -3.64 6.21 7.77
N SER A 10 -3.14 5.11 8.31
CA SER A 10 -2.17 5.11 9.41
C SER A 10 -1.23 3.93 9.29
N SER A 11 -0.13 3.96 10.04
CA SER A 11 0.77 2.84 10.21
C SER A 11 0.17 1.64 10.93
N HIS A 12 -0.99 1.82 11.54
CA HIS A 12 -1.78 0.73 12.06
C HIS A 12 -2.70 0.23 10.95
N SER A 13 -2.58 -1.05 10.61
CA SER A 13 -3.46 -1.71 9.65
C SER A 13 -4.90 -1.70 10.19
N LYS A 14 -5.82 -1.09 9.43
CA LYS A 14 -7.25 -1.02 9.78
C LYS A 14 -8.05 -1.80 8.75
N THR A 15 -9.13 -2.44 9.18
CA THR A 15 -10.11 -2.97 8.24
C THR A 15 -11.19 -1.94 7.97
N LEU A 16 -11.59 -1.82 6.70
CA LEU A 16 -12.74 -1.03 6.26
C LEU A 16 -14.02 -1.90 6.14
N GLY A 17 -13.94 -3.15 6.61
CA GLY A 17 -15.00 -4.14 6.54
C GLY A 17 -15.07 -4.87 5.20
N TYR A 18 -16.11 -5.69 5.06
CA TYR A 18 -16.42 -6.38 3.81
C TYR A 18 -17.04 -5.41 2.79
N LYS A 19 -16.57 -5.50 1.55
CA LYS A 19 -17.08 -4.76 0.40
C LYS A 19 -17.23 -5.70 -0.78
N ARG A 20 -18.10 -5.31 -1.71
CA ARG A 20 -18.28 -6.02 -2.97
C ARG A 20 -17.32 -5.43 -4.00
N LEU A 21 -16.42 -6.26 -4.52
CA LEU A 21 -15.68 -5.95 -5.73
C LEU A 21 -16.58 -6.22 -6.92
N THR A 22 -16.44 -5.40 -7.97
CA THR A 22 -17.18 -5.42 -9.24
C THR A 22 -18.67 -5.05 -9.15
N LYS A 23 -19.18 -4.47 -10.26
CA LYS A 23 -20.61 -4.14 -10.42
C LYS A 23 -21.44 -5.37 -10.81
N SER A 24 -20.89 -6.21 -11.70
CA SER A 24 -21.46 -7.50 -12.12
C SER A 24 -20.68 -8.65 -11.49
N ASN A 25 -21.37 -9.73 -11.09
CA ASN A 25 -20.79 -10.87 -10.35
C ASN A 25 -19.98 -10.44 -9.11
N PRO A 26 -20.62 -9.77 -8.15
CA PRO A 26 -19.92 -9.12 -7.06
C PRO A 26 -19.24 -10.12 -6.13
N ILE A 27 -17.96 -9.92 -5.90
CA ILE A 27 -17.14 -10.75 -5.01
C ILE A 27 -17.07 -10.06 -3.66
N SER A 28 -17.55 -10.73 -2.60
CA SER A 28 -17.41 -10.22 -1.24
C SER A 28 -15.98 -10.43 -0.77
N CYS A 29 -15.31 -9.35 -0.39
CA CYS A 29 -13.96 -9.40 0.15
C CYS A 29 -13.79 -8.40 1.29
N GLN A 30 -12.85 -8.66 2.17
CA GLN A 30 -12.47 -7.71 3.18
C GLN A 30 -11.52 -6.66 2.58
N ILE A 31 -11.76 -5.40 2.91
CA ILE A 31 -10.88 -4.29 2.55
C ILE A 31 -10.05 -3.86 3.76
N LEU A 32 -8.77 -3.63 3.52
CA LEU A 32 -7.81 -3.16 4.51
C LEU A 32 -7.12 -1.89 4.03
N LEU A 33 -6.85 -1.00 4.97
CA LEU A 33 -6.13 0.25 4.74
C LEU A 33 -4.88 0.27 5.62
N TYR A 34 -3.74 0.57 4.99
CA TYR A 34 -2.46 0.67 5.66
C TYR A 34 -1.59 1.74 5.00
N LYS A 35 -0.88 2.56 5.79
CA LYS A 35 0.12 3.49 5.30
C LYS A 35 1.42 3.33 6.07
N SER A 36 2.49 2.98 5.37
CA SER A 36 3.78 2.79 6.04
C SER A 36 4.28 4.09 6.67
N ARG A 37 5.02 3.98 7.79
CA ARG A 37 5.69 5.14 8.39
C ARG A 37 6.81 5.61 7.46
N SER A 38 6.96 6.93 7.35
CA SER A 38 8.10 7.50 6.63
C SER A 38 9.41 7.09 7.30
N LYS A 39 10.30 6.44 6.54
CA LYS A 39 11.63 6.02 7.02
C LYS A 39 12.70 7.11 6.94
N GLY A 40 12.35 8.34 6.53
CA GLY A 40 13.30 9.45 6.39
C GLY A 40 14.38 9.27 5.32
N ARG A 41 14.23 8.29 4.41
CA ARG A 41 15.22 7.99 3.36
C ARG A 41 15.41 9.21 2.44
N LYS A 42 16.67 9.55 2.19
CA LYS A 42 17.07 10.56 1.21
C LYS A 42 17.72 9.88 0.01
N ASN A 43 17.49 10.44 -1.17
CA ASN A 43 18.17 9.97 -2.39
C ASN A 43 19.66 10.33 -2.28
N GLN A 44 20.54 9.33 -2.32
CA GLN A 44 22.00 9.50 -2.22
C GLN A 44 22.69 9.58 -3.59
N ARG A 45 21.94 9.78 -4.69
CA ARG A 45 22.52 9.93 -6.02
C ARG A 45 23.40 11.17 -6.07
N SER A 46 24.62 11.02 -6.59
CA SER A 46 25.52 12.14 -6.85
C SER A 46 24.86 13.17 -7.76
N THR A 47 25.00 14.45 -7.41
CA THR A 47 24.54 15.58 -8.22
C THR A 47 25.42 15.83 -9.45
N ARG A 48 26.55 15.12 -9.57
CA ARG A 48 27.56 15.33 -10.63
C ARG A 48 27.22 14.65 -11.96
N THR A 49 26.27 13.72 -11.99
CA THR A 49 25.95 12.91 -13.18
C THR A 49 24.44 12.88 -13.41
N HIS A 50 23.96 13.35 -14.57
CA HIS A 50 22.58 13.29 -15.09
C HIS A 50 21.49 12.87 -14.07
N CYS A 51 21.37 13.64 -12.98
CA CYS A 51 20.52 13.31 -11.84
C CYS A 51 19.11 13.90 -11.96
N HIS A 52 18.78 14.45 -13.13
CA HIS A 52 17.52 15.14 -13.41
C HIS A 52 16.37 14.22 -13.84
N HIS A 53 16.61 12.90 -13.93
CA HIS A 53 15.54 11.96 -14.30
C HIS A 53 14.41 12.02 -13.25
N PRO A 54 13.12 12.10 -13.64
CA PRO A 54 12.01 12.27 -12.70
C PRO A 54 11.69 11.02 -11.86
N SER A 55 12.08 9.83 -12.33
CA SER A 55 11.73 8.55 -11.69
C SER A 55 11.97 8.47 -10.19
N PRO A 56 13.11 8.93 -9.62
CA PRO A 56 13.32 8.86 -8.17
C PRO A 56 12.27 9.62 -7.37
N LYS A 57 11.77 10.74 -7.90
CA LYS A 57 10.66 11.49 -7.27
C LYS A 57 9.36 10.70 -7.35
N ILE A 58 9.06 10.11 -8.51
CA ILE A 58 7.84 9.30 -8.73
C ILE A 58 7.85 8.06 -7.82
N TYR A 59 8.95 7.31 -7.79
CA TYR A 59 9.09 6.13 -6.92
C TYR A 59 9.01 6.52 -5.44
N SER A 60 9.65 7.63 -5.03
CA SER A 60 9.57 8.11 -3.65
C SER A 60 8.16 8.53 -3.23
N ALA A 61 7.40 9.15 -4.15
CA ALA A 61 6.00 9.50 -3.90
C ALA A 61 5.15 8.22 -3.79
N SER A 62 5.22 7.33 -4.79
CA SER A 62 4.48 6.07 -4.84
C SER A 62 4.72 5.19 -3.60
N ALA A 63 5.97 5.11 -3.11
CA ALA A 63 6.29 4.34 -1.91
C ALA A 63 5.66 4.88 -0.60
N LYS A 64 5.18 6.13 -0.59
CA LYS A 64 4.51 6.76 0.56
C LYS A 64 2.98 6.67 0.47
N GLU A 65 2.45 6.19 -0.65
CA GLU A 65 1.03 6.03 -0.87
C GLU A 65 0.44 4.99 0.08
N PRO A 66 -0.77 5.22 0.64
CA PRO A 66 -1.46 4.22 1.42
C PRO A 66 -1.84 3.02 0.53
N TRP A 67 -1.70 1.83 1.08
CA TRP A 67 -2.16 0.60 0.45
C TRP A 67 -3.61 0.34 0.82
N VAL A 68 -4.43 0.08 -0.21
CA VAL A 68 -5.75 -0.51 -0.08
C VAL A 68 -5.65 -1.96 -0.53
N LEU A 69 -5.78 -2.89 0.40
CA LEU A 69 -5.68 -4.31 0.12
C LEU A 69 -7.07 -4.94 0.14
N ALA A 70 -7.40 -5.71 -0.88
CA ALA A 70 -8.58 -6.54 -0.93
C ALA A 70 -8.18 -8.00 -0.69
N THR A 71 -8.89 -8.71 0.18
CA THR A 71 -8.61 -10.11 0.47
C THR A 71 -9.88 -10.93 0.62
N ASN A 72 -9.85 -12.15 0.12
CA ASN A 72 -10.87 -13.16 0.38
C ASN A 72 -10.63 -13.90 1.71
N LEU A 73 -9.51 -13.63 2.39
CA LEU A 73 -9.21 -14.24 3.67
C LEU A 73 -10.04 -13.57 4.77
N PRO A 74 -10.70 -14.35 5.62
CA PRO A 74 -11.52 -13.81 6.69
C PRO A 74 -10.65 -13.38 7.89
N VAL A 75 -11.13 -12.43 8.68
CA VAL A 75 -10.39 -11.78 9.80
C VAL A 75 -9.91 -12.80 10.82
N GLU A 76 -10.69 -13.84 11.03
CA GLU A 76 -10.48 -14.91 12.00
C GLU A 76 -9.23 -15.74 11.65
N ILE A 77 -8.93 -15.88 10.35
CA ILE A 77 -7.79 -16.68 9.87
C ILE A 77 -6.53 -15.82 9.82
N ARG A 78 -6.64 -14.55 9.37
CA ARG A 78 -5.49 -13.65 9.25
C ARG A 78 -5.80 -12.25 9.76
N THR A 79 -4.95 -11.80 10.66
CA THR A 79 -4.99 -10.43 11.15
C THR A 79 -4.61 -9.44 10.05
N PRO A 80 -5.13 -8.20 10.09
CA PRO A 80 -4.71 -7.11 9.20
C PRO A 80 -3.19 -6.93 9.08
N LYS A 81 -2.46 -7.07 10.18
CA LYS A 81 -1.00 -6.96 10.22
C LYS A 81 -0.31 -8.05 9.41
N GLN A 82 -0.79 -9.30 9.51
CA GLN A 82 -0.24 -10.42 8.74
C GLN A 82 -0.49 -10.23 7.24
N LEU A 83 -1.65 -9.72 6.85
CA LEU A 83 -1.98 -9.44 5.44
C LEU A 83 -1.05 -8.37 4.85
N VAL A 84 -0.82 -7.28 5.59
CA VAL A 84 0.15 -6.25 5.19
C VAL A 84 1.56 -6.84 5.04
N ASN A 85 1.99 -7.72 5.93
CA ASN A 85 3.30 -8.37 5.84
C ASN A 85 3.43 -9.27 4.61
N ILE A 86 2.39 -10.04 4.27
CA ILE A 86 2.36 -10.89 3.07
C ILE A 86 2.48 -10.02 1.82
N TYR A 87 1.65 -8.98 1.73
CA TYR A 87 1.68 -8.08 0.59
C TYR A 87 3.01 -7.32 0.48
N SER A 88 3.60 -6.93 1.60
CA SER A 88 4.92 -6.28 1.63
C SER A 88 6.01 -7.18 1.05
N LYS A 89 5.91 -8.51 1.17
CA LYS A 89 6.88 -9.45 0.57
C LYS A 89 6.68 -9.62 -0.94
N ARG A 90 5.44 -9.48 -1.44
CA ARG A 90 5.16 -9.46 -2.89
C ARG A 90 5.98 -8.37 -3.60
N MET A 91 6.22 -7.24 -2.95
CA MET A 91 7.01 -6.17 -3.57
C MET A 91 8.46 -6.59 -3.87
N GLN A 92 9.01 -7.56 -3.13
CA GLN A 92 10.39 -8.04 -3.35
C GLN A 92 10.54 -8.89 -4.61
N ILE A 93 9.47 -9.53 -5.10
CA ILE A 93 9.54 -10.39 -6.30
C ILE A 93 9.40 -9.60 -7.60
N GLU A 94 8.87 -8.37 -7.56
CA GLU A 94 8.69 -7.49 -8.73
C GLU A 94 9.91 -6.58 -8.98
N GLU A 95 10.84 -6.49 -8.03
CA GLU A 95 12.08 -5.70 -8.12
C GLU A 95 13.30 -6.55 -8.56
N THR A 96 13.09 -7.81 -8.95
CA THR A 96 14.11 -8.74 -9.49
C THR A 96 14.28 -8.55 -10.99
#